data_AF-A0A2I0SBZ0-F1
#
_entry.id   AF-A0A2I0SBZ0-F1
#
_cell.length_a   1.000
_cell.length_b   1.000
_cell.length_c   1.000
_cell.angle_alpha   90.00
_cell.angle_beta   90.00
_cell.angle_gamma   90.00
#
_symmetry.space_group_name_H-M   'P 1'
#
loop_
_entity.id
_entity.type
_entity.pdbx_description
1 polymer ?
#
loop_
_entity_poly.entity_id
_entity_poly.type
_entity_poly.pdbx_seq_one_letter_code
_entity_poly.pdbx_strand_id
1 'polypeptide(L)'
;MSERKPIESWLTDMDGVLIHEGVPIPGADAFIKKLRDSEKPFLVLTNNSIYTARDLHARLRRMGLDVPVENIWTSALATAKFLDDQRPGGTAYVIGEAGLTTALHDIGYVLTDHEPDYVVLGETRTYSFEAMTQAVRLIRGGARFIAT
;
A
#
# COMPACT_ATOMS: atom_id res chain seq x y z
N MET A 1 0.77 -38.08 -11.34
CA MET A 1 0.37 -36.71 -10.91
C MET A 1 1.25 -36.38 -9.71
N SER A 2 2.08 -35.34 -9.75
CA SER A 2 2.87 -34.99 -8.55
C SER A 2 1.92 -34.45 -7.48
N GLU A 3 2.01 -34.97 -6.26
CA GLU A 3 1.25 -34.41 -5.14
C GLU A 3 1.63 -32.95 -4.94
N ARG A 4 0.63 -32.07 -4.83
CA ARG A 4 0.88 -30.67 -4.51
C ARG A 4 1.30 -30.59 -3.05
N LYS A 5 2.41 -29.88 -2.79
CA LYS A 5 2.84 -29.56 -1.43
C LYS A 5 1.70 -28.84 -0.68
N PRO A 6 1.55 -29.06 0.63
CA PRO A 6 0.57 -28.33 1.42
C PRO A 6 0.83 -26.83 1.35
N ILE A 7 -0.24 -26.04 1.22
CA ILE A 7 -0.15 -24.57 1.20
C ILE A 7 0.14 -24.07 2.61
N GLU A 8 1.20 -23.30 2.78
CA GLU A 8 1.62 -22.73 4.08
C GLU A 8 1.00 -21.35 4.33
N SER A 9 0.90 -20.51 3.30
CA SER A 9 0.36 -19.15 3.38
C SER A 9 -0.42 -18.75 2.12
N TRP A 10 -1.25 -17.72 2.25
CA TRP A 10 -2.04 -17.17 1.14
C TRP A 10 -1.71 -15.70 0.88
N LEU A 11 -1.54 -15.33 -0.37
CA LEU A 11 -1.51 -13.94 -0.81
C LEU A 11 -2.67 -13.78 -1.78
N THR A 12 -3.54 -12.80 -1.55
CA THR A 12 -4.67 -12.51 -2.43
C THR A 12 -4.65 -11.04 -2.78
N ASP A 13 -4.96 -10.73 -4.03
CA ASP A 13 -5.27 -9.37 -4.44
C ASP A 13 -6.63 -8.94 -3.87
N MET A 14 -6.91 -7.64 -3.90
CA MET A 14 -8.14 -7.03 -3.39
C MET A 14 -9.09 -6.63 -4.51
N ASP A 15 -8.68 -5.70 -5.37
CA ASP A 15 -9.51 -5.13 -6.44
C ASP A 15 -9.62 -6.12 -7.60
N GLY A 16 -10.84 -6.42 -8.04
CA GLY A 16 -11.13 -7.45 -9.04
C GLY A 16 -11.11 -8.88 -8.52
N VAL A 17 -10.69 -9.13 -7.27
CA VAL A 17 -10.61 -10.48 -6.66
C VAL A 17 -11.52 -10.65 -5.46
N LEU A 18 -11.47 -9.71 -4.51
CA LEU A 18 -12.39 -9.69 -3.36
C LEU A 18 -13.51 -8.68 -3.56
N ILE A 19 -13.23 -7.57 -4.26
CA ILE A 19 -14.14 -6.47 -4.50
C ILE A 19 -14.15 -6.11 -5.97
N HIS A 20 -15.32 -5.85 -6.53
CA HIS A 20 -15.49 -5.26 -7.85
C HIS A 20 -16.36 -4.02 -7.74
N GLU A 21 -15.85 -2.86 -8.17
CA GLU A 21 -16.56 -1.57 -8.15
C GLU A 21 -17.17 -1.20 -6.77
N GLY A 22 -16.45 -1.52 -5.69
CA GLY A 22 -16.89 -1.26 -4.32
C GLY A 22 -17.92 -2.25 -3.76
N VAL A 23 -18.23 -3.32 -4.51
CA VAL A 23 -19.11 -4.41 -4.08
C VAL A 23 -18.29 -5.69 -3.90
N PRO A 24 -18.41 -6.41 -2.77
CA PRO A 24 -17.78 -7.72 -2.62
C PRO A 24 -18.21 -8.70 -3.71
N ILE A 25 -17.27 -9.45 -4.24
CA ILE A 25 -17.56 -10.54 -5.17
C ILE A 25 -18.26 -11.67 -4.41
N PRO A 26 -19.25 -12.36 -4.99
CA PRO A 26 -19.95 -13.47 -4.32
C PRO A 26 -18.98 -14.52 -3.75
N GLY A 27 -19.07 -14.77 -2.44
CA GLY A 27 -18.23 -15.73 -1.73
C GLY A 27 -16.90 -15.17 -1.21
N ALA A 28 -16.59 -13.89 -1.43
CA ALA A 28 -15.39 -13.24 -0.87
C ALA A 28 -15.41 -13.24 0.67
N ASP A 29 -16.58 -13.04 1.28
CA ASP A 29 -16.80 -13.13 2.72
C ASP A 29 -16.51 -14.55 3.25
N ALA A 30 -17.05 -15.57 2.57
CA ALA A 30 -16.83 -16.96 2.92
C ALA A 30 -15.35 -17.36 2.73
N PHE A 31 -14.69 -16.82 1.71
CA PHE A 31 -13.27 -17.02 1.47
C PHE A 31 -12.41 -16.42 2.59
N ILE A 32 -12.60 -15.13 2.92
CA ILE A 32 -11.90 -14.47 4.03
C ILE A 32 -12.16 -15.20 5.35
N LYS A 33 -13.41 -15.63 5.60
CA LYS A 33 -13.73 -16.42 6.78
C LYS A 33 -12.93 -17.73 6.81
N LYS A 34 -12.86 -18.46 5.71
CA LYS A 34 -12.07 -19.71 5.62
C LYS A 34 -10.58 -19.48 5.84
N LEU A 35 -10.03 -18.38 5.31
CA LEU A 35 -8.62 -18.04 5.55
C LEU A 35 -8.35 -17.84 7.05
N ARG A 36 -9.22 -17.08 7.72
CA ARG A 36 -9.12 -16.86 9.18
C ARG A 36 -9.29 -18.14 9.98
N ASP A 37 -10.32 -18.93 9.69
CA ASP A 37 -10.60 -20.19 10.37
C ASP A 37 -9.49 -21.24 10.16
N SER A 38 -8.70 -21.11 9.08
CA SER A 38 -7.60 -22.04 8.78
C SER A 38 -6.35 -21.82 9.62
N GLU A 39 -6.24 -20.68 10.31
CA GLU A 39 -5.07 -20.24 11.07
C GLU A 39 -3.77 -20.16 10.25
N LYS A 40 -3.85 -20.30 8.93
CA LYS A 40 -2.72 -20.10 8.03
C LYS A 40 -2.49 -18.61 7.82
N PRO A 41 -1.22 -18.14 7.83
CA PRO A 41 -0.92 -16.76 7.49
C PRO A 41 -1.49 -16.39 6.12
N PHE A 42 -2.15 -15.23 6.04
CA PHE A 42 -2.58 -14.67 4.78
C PHE A 42 -2.35 -13.17 4.71
N LEU A 43 -2.18 -12.62 3.50
CA LEU A 43 -2.21 -11.19 3.26
C LEU A 43 -3.16 -10.87 2.10
N VAL A 44 -3.90 -9.78 2.27
CA VAL A 44 -4.61 -9.07 1.22
C VAL A 44 -3.68 -7.96 0.72
N LEU A 45 -3.24 -8.09 -0.52
CA LEU A 45 -2.36 -7.15 -1.19
C LEU A 45 -3.20 -6.16 -2.01
N THR A 46 -2.79 -4.90 -2.05
CA THR A 46 -3.37 -3.91 -2.97
C THR A 46 -2.33 -2.87 -3.37
N ASN A 47 -2.40 -2.42 -4.64
CA ASN A 47 -1.59 -1.31 -5.12
C ASN A 47 -2.16 0.07 -4.73
N ASN A 48 -3.25 0.10 -3.94
CA ASN A 48 -3.82 1.34 -3.44
C ASN A 48 -2.90 1.96 -2.37
N SER A 49 -2.27 3.09 -2.72
CA SER A 49 -1.46 3.89 -1.80
C SER A 49 -2.21 5.07 -1.17
N ILE A 50 -3.51 5.21 -1.48
CA ILE A 50 -4.33 6.32 -0.96
C ILE A 50 -4.63 6.14 0.52
N TYR A 51 -5.01 4.92 0.92
CA TYR A 51 -5.55 4.63 2.24
C TYR A 51 -4.54 3.93 3.14
N THR A 52 -4.64 4.19 4.45
CA THR A 52 -3.91 3.38 5.42
C THR A 52 -4.51 1.98 5.52
N ALA A 53 -3.76 1.01 6.05
CA ALA A 53 -4.30 -0.33 6.33
C ALA A 53 -5.53 -0.28 7.27
N ARG A 54 -5.56 0.67 8.21
CA ARG A 54 -6.70 0.87 9.12
C ARG A 54 -7.94 1.40 8.38
N ASP A 55 -7.75 2.33 7.44
CA ASP A 55 -8.83 2.84 6.59
C ASP A 55 -9.42 1.72 5.72
N LEU A 56 -8.56 0.90 5.12
CA LEU A 56 -8.97 -0.26 4.32
C LEU A 56 -9.72 -1.27 5.18
N HIS A 57 -9.23 -1.63 6.36
CA HIS A 57 -9.94 -2.50 7.30
C HIS A 57 -11.37 -1.98 7.58
N ALA A 58 -11.51 -0.70 7.92
CA ALA A 58 -12.82 -0.12 8.20
C ALA A 58 -13.75 -0.13 6.99
N ARG A 59 -13.23 0.10 5.78
CA ARG A 59 -13.99 0.04 4.51
C ARG A 59 -14.43 -1.37 4.19
N LEU A 60 -13.52 -2.33 4.22
CA LEU A 60 -13.78 -3.75 3.98
C LEU A 60 -14.85 -4.27 4.95
N ARG A 61 -14.74 -3.91 6.23
CA ARG A 61 -15.70 -4.32 7.26
C ARG A 61 -17.11 -3.78 6.98
N ARG A 62 -17.25 -2.55 6.49
CA ARG A 62 -18.54 -1.98 6.08
C ARG A 62 -19.15 -2.72 4.89
N MET A 63 -18.32 -3.35 4.07
CA MET A 63 -18.75 -4.18 2.94
C MET A 63 -19.01 -5.63 3.35
N GLY A 64 -18.84 -6.00 4.62
CA GLY A 64 -19.03 -7.38 5.09
C GLY A 64 -17.78 -8.27 5.00
N LEU A 65 -16.61 -7.70 4.68
CA LEU A 65 -15.33 -8.40 4.64
C LEU A 65 -14.52 -8.10 5.90
N ASP A 66 -14.39 -9.08 6.80
CA ASP A 66 -13.64 -8.94 8.05
C ASP A 66 -12.16 -9.34 7.85
N VAL A 67 -11.37 -8.42 7.30
CA VAL A 67 -9.92 -8.56 7.09
C VAL A 67 -9.17 -7.78 8.18
N PRO A 68 -8.39 -8.41 9.07
CA PRO A 68 -7.63 -7.70 10.10
C PRO A 68 -6.59 -6.74 9.50
N VAL A 69 -6.22 -5.69 10.25
CA VAL A 69 -5.30 -4.63 9.77
C VAL A 69 -3.93 -5.20 9.42
N GLU A 70 -3.43 -6.12 10.24
CA GLU A 70 -2.18 -6.84 10.08
C GLU A 70 -2.14 -7.74 8.85
N ASN A 71 -3.30 -8.08 8.29
CA ASN A 71 -3.41 -8.88 7.08
C ASN A 71 -3.54 -8.02 5.82
N ILE A 72 -3.45 -6.69 5.91
CA ILE A 72 -3.54 -5.78 4.75
C ILE A 72 -2.16 -5.22 4.45
N TRP A 73 -1.70 -5.42 3.22
CA TRP A 73 -0.41 -4.92 2.74
C TRP A 73 -0.60 -4.07 1.49
N THR A 74 -0.25 -2.79 1.58
CA THR A 74 -0.44 -1.82 0.49
C THR A 74 0.87 -1.51 -0.23
N SER A 75 0.78 -0.97 -1.45
CA SER A 75 1.94 -0.39 -2.15
C SER A 75 2.63 0.70 -1.32
N ALA A 76 1.89 1.52 -0.57
CA ALA A 76 2.47 2.50 0.35
C ALA A 76 3.39 1.86 1.42
N LEU A 77 2.94 0.76 2.05
CA LEU A 77 3.76 0.02 3.01
C LEU A 77 4.96 -0.64 2.35
N ALA A 78 4.79 -1.20 1.15
CA ALA A 78 5.87 -1.79 0.38
C ALA A 78 6.93 -0.74 0.00
N THR A 79 6.51 0.46 -0.44
CA THR A 79 7.40 1.58 -0.75
C THR A 79 8.13 2.07 0.49
N ALA A 80 7.45 2.26 1.62
CA ALA A 80 8.10 2.65 2.86
C ALA A 80 9.17 1.63 3.28
N LYS A 81 8.81 0.33 3.32
CA LYS A 81 9.78 -0.73 3.63
C LYS A 81 10.98 -0.72 2.67
N PHE A 82 10.73 -0.59 1.37
CA PHE A 82 11.79 -0.54 0.37
C PHE A 82 12.74 0.64 0.65
N LEU A 83 12.19 1.83 0.89
CA LEU A 83 12.97 3.03 1.16
C LEU A 83 13.80 2.90 2.45
N ASP A 84 13.23 2.36 3.52
CA ASP A 84 13.96 2.09 4.76
C ASP A 84 15.12 1.11 4.55
N ASP A 85 14.90 0.02 3.79
CA ASP A 85 15.95 -0.94 3.44
C ASP A 85 17.07 -0.29 2.58
N GLN A 86 16.75 0.73 1.77
CA GLN A 86 17.74 1.46 0.96
C GLN A 86 18.48 2.56 1.72
N ARG A 87 17.76 3.30 2.58
CA ARG A 87 18.28 4.44 3.35
C ARG A 87 17.44 4.68 4.61
N PRO A 88 17.81 4.07 5.75
CA PRO A 88 17.17 4.35 7.02
C PRO A 88 17.25 5.84 7.38
N GLY A 89 16.15 6.42 7.84
CA GLY A 89 16.07 7.85 8.23
C GLY A 89 16.29 8.84 7.08
N GLY A 90 15.95 8.45 5.85
CA GLY A 90 16.04 9.31 4.67
C GLY A 90 14.99 10.44 4.62
N THR A 91 15.08 11.25 3.57
CA THR A 91 14.12 12.31 3.28
C THR A 91 13.37 12.07 1.97
N ALA A 92 12.13 12.55 1.87
CA ALA A 92 11.35 12.39 0.65
C ALA A 92 10.44 13.60 0.36
N TYR A 93 10.32 13.97 -0.91
CA TYR A 93 9.22 14.77 -1.41
C TYR A 93 8.13 13.84 -1.94
N VAL A 94 6.91 13.96 -1.42
CA VAL A 94 5.85 12.97 -1.66
C VAL A 94 4.66 13.63 -2.34
N ILE A 95 4.24 13.05 -3.45
CA ILE A 95 2.94 13.34 -4.08
C ILE A 95 2.08 12.10 -3.86
N GLY A 96 1.13 12.17 -2.95
CA GLY A 96 0.26 11.06 -2.59
C GLY A 96 -0.61 11.42 -1.39
N GLU A 97 -1.47 10.49 -0.99
CA GLU A 97 -2.45 10.71 0.08
C GLU A 97 -1.95 10.15 1.43
N ALA A 98 -2.84 10.18 2.43
CA ALA A 98 -2.55 9.79 3.81
C ALA A 98 -1.95 8.39 3.96
N GLY A 99 -2.34 7.42 3.12
CA GLY A 99 -1.78 6.07 3.14
C GLY A 99 -0.26 6.07 2.95
N LEU A 100 0.21 6.80 1.94
CA LEU A 100 1.64 6.92 1.63
C LEU A 100 2.39 7.78 2.64
N THR A 101 1.88 8.96 2.98
CA THR A 101 2.59 9.86 3.91
C THR A 101 2.70 9.28 5.31
N THR A 102 1.66 8.58 5.79
CA THR A 102 1.70 7.88 7.09
C THR A 102 2.73 6.76 7.08
N ALA A 103 2.76 5.93 6.02
CA ALA A 103 3.72 4.83 5.93
C ALA A 103 5.18 5.32 5.97
N LEU A 104 5.47 6.46 5.34
CA LEU A 104 6.80 7.07 5.38
C LEU A 104 7.13 7.68 6.75
N HIS A 105 6.17 8.33 7.40
CA HIS A 105 6.39 8.81 8.77
C HIS A 105 6.63 7.67 9.77
N ASP A 106 5.95 6.54 9.62
CA ASP A 106 6.08 5.39 10.51
C ASP A 106 7.49 4.75 10.47
N ILE A 107 8.20 4.86 9.34
CA ILE A 107 9.62 4.45 9.20
C ILE A 107 10.60 5.56 9.58
N GLY A 108 10.12 6.71 10.06
CA GLY A 108 10.96 7.83 10.49
C GLY A 108 11.49 8.72 9.36
N TYR A 109 10.90 8.66 8.16
CA TYR A 109 11.28 9.57 7.07
C TYR A 109 10.82 11.00 7.35
N VAL A 110 11.64 11.95 6.93
CA VAL A 110 11.28 13.38 6.92
C VAL A 110 10.75 13.76 5.55
N LEU A 111 9.53 14.29 5.50
CA LEU A 111 8.94 14.80 4.27
C LEU A 111 9.38 16.26 4.05
N THR A 112 10.03 16.53 2.92
CA THR A 112 10.64 17.84 2.63
C THR A 112 10.63 18.13 1.14
N ASP A 113 10.57 19.40 0.77
CA ASP A 113 10.80 19.89 -0.59
C ASP A 113 12.20 20.47 -0.82
N HIS A 114 13.03 20.52 0.22
CA HIS A 114 14.40 21.00 0.15
C HIS A 114 15.38 19.83 0.04
N GLU A 115 15.98 19.66 -1.14
CA GLU A 115 17.01 18.63 -1.43
C GLU A 115 16.69 17.23 -0.87
N PRO A 116 15.52 16.65 -1.22
CA PRO A 116 15.14 15.34 -0.71
C PRO A 116 15.96 14.22 -1.36
N ASP A 117 16.13 13.12 -0.63
CA ASP A 117 16.79 11.92 -1.17
C ASP A 117 15.92 11.23 -2.23
N TYR A 118 14.60 11.26 -2.02
CA TYR A 118 13.62 10.63 -2.89
C TYR A 118 12.50 11.59 -3.31
N VAL A 119 12.01 11.42 -4.52
CA VAL A 119 10.68 11.88 -4.94
C VAL A 119 9.80 10.65 -5.07
N VAL A 120 8.73 10.58 -4.29
CA VAL A 120 7.81 9.43 -4.26
C VAL A 120 6.45 9.86 -4.80
N LEU A 121 6.01 9.20 -5.87
CA LEU A 121 4.71 9.42 -6.49
C LEU A 121 3.78 8.23 -6.17
N GLY A 122 2.74 8.50 -5.40
CA GLY A 122 1.63 7.60 -5.18
C GLY A 122 0.36 8.04 -5.90
N GLU A 123 -0.68 7.22 -5.76
CA GLU A 123 -2.00 7.56 -6.28
C GLU A 123 -2.58 8.74 -5.47
N THR A 124 -3.09 9.75 -6.19
CA THR A 124 -3.76 10.92 -5.59
C THR A 124 -5.02 11.25 -6.37
N ARG A 125 -6.01 11.83 -5.67
CA ARG A 125 -7.26 12.30 -6.28
C ARG A 125 -7.10 13.65 -6.97
N THR A 126 -6.08 14.42 -6.61
CA THR A 126 -5.88 15.78 -7.08
C THR A 126 -4.43 15.99 -7.48
N TYR A 127 -4.19 16.06 -8.79
CA TYR A 127 -2.88 16.45 -9.31
C TYR A 127 -2.76 17.97 -9.33
N SER A 128 -1.71 18.49 -8.71
CA SER A 128 -1.31 19.89 -8.83
C SER A 128 -0.18 20.02 -9.85
N PHE A 129 -0.37 20.91 -10.83
CA PHE A 129 0.68 21.23 -11.81
C PHE A 129 1.94 21.79 -11.13
N GLU A 130 1.76 22.55 -10.05
CA GLU A 130 2.85 23.08 -9.23
C GLU A 130 3.61 21.94 -8.56
N ALA A 131 2.91 21.01 -7.91
CA ALA A 131 3.54 19.87 -7.24
C ALA A 131 4.32 18.98 -8.23
N MET A 132 3.75 18.73 -9.42
CA MET A 132 4.42 17.98 -10.48
C MET A 132 5.65 18.70 -11.03
N THR A 133 5.55 20.02 -11.23
CA THR A 133 6.69 20.84 -11.67
C THR A 133 7.83 20.80 -10.65
N GLN A 134 7.49 20.89 -9.36
CA GLN A 134 8.43 20.78 -8.26
C GLN A 134 9.09 19.39 -8.23
N ALA A 135 8.32 18.31 -8.30
CA ALA A 135 8.85 16.95 -8.38
C ALA A 135 9.86 16.78 -9.54
N VAL A 136 9.53 17.27 -10.75
CA VAL A 136 10.44 17.21 -11.89
C VAL A 136 11.73 17.96 -11.63
N ARG A 137 11.68 19.15 -11.00
CA ARG A 137 12.88 19.92 -10.65
C ARG A 137 13.75 19.18 -9.62
N LEU A 138 13.13 18.59 -8.60
CA LEU A 138 13.84 17.83 -7.56
C LEU A 138 14.51 16.57 -8.14
N ILE A 139 13.82 15.84 -9.02
CA ILE A 139 14.39 14.69 -9.73
C ILE A 139 15.59 15.12 -10.58
N ARG A 140 15.46 16.21 -11.34
CA ARG A 140 16.59 16.77 -12.12
C ARG A 140 17.73 17.29 -11.24
N GLY A 141 17.44 17.64 -9.99
CA GLY A 141 18.41 18.02 -8.97
C GLY A 141 19.14 16.84 -8.32
N GLY A 142 18.76 15.60 -8.62
CA GLY A 142 19.45 14.39 -8.16
C GLY A 142 18.63 13.49 -7.23
N ALA A 143 17.41 13.90 -6.84
CA ALA A 143 16.54 13.05 -6.04
C ALA A 143 16.14 11.78 -6.81
N ARG A 144 16.15 10.63 -6.15
CA ARG A 144 15.77 9.34 -6.76
C ARG A 144 14.25 9.27 -6.91
N PHE A 145 13.78 8.87 -8.08
CA PHE A 145 12.34 8.77 -8.35
C PHE A 145 11.79 7.37 -8.05
N ILE A 146 10.71 7.31 -7.27
CA ILE A 146 9.96 6.08 -6.94
C ILE A 146 8.48 6.31 -7.24
N ALA A 147 7.84 5.32 -7.85
CA ALA A 147 6.38 5.26 -8.00
C ALA A 147 5.86 4.05 -7.20
N THR A 148 4.76 4.24 -6.47
CA THR A 148 4.14 3.19 -5.65
C THR A 148 3.40 2.16 -6.49
#